data_AF-A0A7X6PWE2-F1
#
_entry.id   AF-A0A7X6PWE2-F1
#
_cell.length_a   1.000
_cell.length_b   1.000
_cell.length_c   1.000
_cell.angle_alpha   90.00
_cell.angle_beta   90.00
_cell.angle_gamma   90.00
#
_symmetry.space_group_name_H-M   'P 1'
#
loop_
_entity.id
_entity.type
_entity.pdbx_description
1 polymer ?
#
loop_
_entity_poly.entity_id
_entity_poly.type
_entity_poly.pdbx_seq_one_letter_code
_entity_poly.pdbx_strand_id
1 'polypeptide(L)'
;PDTFLAAEIIREKIFINTKQEIPYSSAVTITSMSENPEKKLLSIHASIHVETESQKGIIVGRGGAMIKKIGEAARAELERLFGIHIFLGLQAKVDKNWSKDTKALKKLGY
;
A
#
# COMPACT_ATOMS: atom_id res chain seq x y z
N PRO A 1 14.82 4.86 -2.95
CA PRO A 1 15.08 4.14 -1.68
C PRO A 1 13.86 4.18 -0.75
N ASP A 2 13.32 5.38 -0.53
CA ASP A 2 12.22 5.61 0.43
C ASP A 2 10.86 5.09 -0.04
N THR A 3 10.64 5.09 -1.36
CA THR A 3 9.42 4.54 -1.98
C THR A 3 9.32 3.03 -1.81
N PHE A 4 10.43 2.30 -1.93
CA PHE A 4 10.47 0.85 -1.70
C PHE A 4 10.16 0.55 -0.23
N LEU A 5 10.84 1.22 0.70
CA LEU A 5 10.60 1.07 2.14
C LEU A 5 9.12 1.33 2.50
N ALA A 6 8.54 2.41 1.95
CA ALA A 6 7.12 2.72 2.18
C ALA A 6 6.21 1.61 1.64
N ALA A 7 6.49 1.07 0.46
CA ALA A 7 5.74 -0.04 -0.10
C ALA A 7 5.86 -1.32 0.74
N GLU A 8 7.06 -1.64 1.25
CA GLU A 8 7.29 -2.79 2.13
C GLU A 8 6.52 -2.68 3.44
N ILE A 9 6.54 -1.50 4.10
CA ILE A 9 5.81 -1.28 5.35
C ILE A 9 4.30 -1.46 5.13
N ILE A 10 3.76 -0.90 4.05
CA ILE A 10 2.35 -1.10 3.70
C ILE A 10 2.06 -2.59 3.45
N ARG A 11 2.94 -3.31 2.74
CA ARG A 11 2.78 -4.74 2.48
C ARG A 11 2.81 -5.56 3.77
N GLU A 12 3.69 -5.23 4.70
CA GLU A 12 3.72 -5.86 6.02
C GLU A 12 2.39 -5.64 6.76
N LYS A 13 1.82 -4.42 6.72
CA LYS A 13 0.53 -4.17 7.36
C LYS A 13 -0.64 -4.87 6.67
N ILE A 14 -0.58 -5.05 5.35
CA ILE A 14 -1.52 -5.93 4.63
C ILE A 14 -1.37 -7.37 5.14
N PHE A 15 -0.15 -7.89 5.24
CA PHE A 15 0.13 -9.24 5.73
C PHE A 15 -0.44 -9.47 7.13
N ILE A 16 -0.24 -8.53 8.06
CA ILE A 16 -0.70 -8.64 9.45
C ILE A 16 -2.23 -8.58 9.55
N ASN A 17 -2.89 -7.75 8.72
CA ASN A 17 -4.33 -7.48 8.86
C ASN A 17 -5.21 -8.38 7.99
N THR A 18 -4.64 -9.07 7.02
CA THR A 18 -5.36 -10.00 6.15
C THR A 18 -5.02 -11.45 6.49
N LYS A 19 -5.82 -12.39 5.99
CA LYS A 19 -5.65 -13.84 6.17
C LYS A 19 -5.73 -14.53 4.81
N GLN A 20 -5.54 -15.85 4.80
CA GLN A 20 -5.64 -16.69 3.60
C GLN A 20 -4.58 -16.27 2.55
N GLU A 21 -4.90 -16.34 1.27
CA GLU A 21 -3.95 -16.09 0.18
C GLU A 21 -3.74 -14.60 -0.15
N ILE A 22 -4.49 -13.69 0.49
CA ILE A 22 -4.46 -12.24 0.22
C ILE A 22 -3.06 -11.63 0.31
N PRO A 23 -2.25 -11.90 1.36
CA PRO A 23 -0.92 -11.28 1.47
C PRO A 23 -0.02 -11.60 0.26
N TYR A 24 -0.11 -12.83 -0.24
CA TYR A 24 0.72 -13.35 -1.33
C TYR A 24 0.20 -12.96 -2.72
N SER A 25 -1.10 -12.67 -2.84
CA SER A 25 -1.72 -12.18 -4.08
C SER A 25 -1.81 -10.66 -4.16
N SER A 26 -1.05 -9.94 -3.33
CA SER A 26 -1.06 -8.47 -3.28
C SER A 26 0.30 -7.86 -3.58
N ALA A 27 0.30 -6.78 -4.37
CA ALA A 27 1.46 -5.92 -4.58
C ALA A 27 1.14 -4.50 -4.13
N VAL A 28 2.16 -3.76 -3.72
CA VAL A 28 2.03 -2.35 -3.36
C VAL A 28 2.97 -1.55 -4.23
N THR A 29 2.46 -0.48 -4.85
CA THR A 29 3.28 0.50 -5.55
C THR A 29 3.04 1.89 -5.01
N ILE A 30 4.10 2.67 -4.88
CA ILE A 30 3.99 4.10 -4.58
C ILE A 30 3.73 4.84 -5.88
N THR A 31 2.57 5.47 -5.98
CA THR A 31 2.16 6.24 -7.16
C THR A 31 2.68 7.66 -7.13
N SER A 32 2.85 8.24 -5.93
CA SER A 32 3.42 9.58 -5.75
C SER A 32 3.98 9.70 -4.35
N MET A 33 5.09 10.43 -4.22
CA MET A 33 5.72 10.77 -2.96
C MET A 33 6.19 12.22 -3.07
N SER A 34 5.64 13.11 -2.25
CA SER A 34 5.97 14.53 -2.28
C SER A 34 6.19 15.07 -0.88
N GLU A 35 7.28 15.81 -0.71
CA GLU A 35 7.61 16.47 0.54
C GLU A 35 7.13 17.92 0.51
N ASN A 36 6.56 18.36 1.63
CA ASN A 36 6.25 19.75 1.89
C ASN A 36 7.09 20.21 3.09
N PRO A 37 8.24 20.86 2.85
CA PRO A 37 9.15 21.30 3.92
C PRO A 37 8.51 22.30 4.87
N GLU A 38 7.66 23.21 4.36
CA GLU A 38 6.99 24.25 5.16
C GLU A 38 6.03 23.65 6.20
N LYS A 39 5.35 22.56 5.84
CA LYS A 39 4.39 21.86 6.70
C LYS A 39 5.00 20.68 7.45
N LYS A 40 6.29 20.38 7.25
CA LYS A 40 6.94 19.14 7.73
C LYS A 40 6.09 17.91 7.45
N LEU A 41 5.57 17.83 6.23
CA LEU A 41 4.59 16.83 5.80
C LEU A 41 5.14 16.07 4.59
N LEU A 42 5.11 14.75 4.68
CA LEU A 42 5.41 13.86 3.57
C LEU A 42 4.10 13.22 3.09
N SER A 43 3.72 13.49 1.86
CA SER A 43 2.51 12.95 1.23
C SER A 43 2.86 11.74 0.37
N ILE A 44 2.33 10.58 0.74
CA ILE A 44 2.55 9.30 0.08
C ILE A 44 1.22 8.80 -0.45
N HIS A 45 1.17 8.53 -1.75
CA HIS A 45 0.05 7.83 -2.38
C HIS A 45 0.51 6.47 -2.84
N ALA A 46 -0.23 5.42 -2.48
CA ALA A 46 0.08 4.05 -2.85
C ALA A 46 -1.14 3.30 -3.39
N SER A 47 -0.89 2.41 -4.33
CA SER A 47 -1.89 1.48 -4.85
C SER A 47 -1.60 0.06 -4.37
N ILE A 48 -2.64 -0.58 -3.83
CA ILE A 48 -2.67 -2.00 -3.48
C ILE A 48 -3.28 -2.74 -4.67
N HIS A 49 -2.48 -3.57 -5.31
CA HIS A 49 -2.84 -4.38 -6.45
C HIS A 49 -3.28 -5.75 -5.96
N VAL A 50 -4.42 -6.23 -6.43
CA VAL A 50 -4.94 -7.57 -6.17
C VAL A 50 -5.41 -8.21 -7.47
N GLU A 51 -5.58 -9.52 -7.50
CA GLU A 51 -5.92 -10.25 -8.73
C GLU A 51 -7.43 -10.34 -8.99
N THR A 52 -8.27 -10.22 -7.96
CA THR A 52 -9.73 -10.36 -8.08
C THR A 52 -10.52 -9.31 -7.30
N GLU A 53 -11.78 -9.06 -7.69
CA GLU A 53 -12.69 -8.14 -6.97
C GLU A 53 -13.03 -8.62 -5.55
N SER A 54 -13.06 -9.94 -5.31
CA SER A 54 -13.25 -10.49 -3.96
C SER A 54 -12.12 -10.08 -3.02
N GLN A 55 -10.88 -10.21 -3.49
CA GLN A 55 -9.68 -9.78 -2.74
C GLN A 55 -9.69 -8.27 -2.51
N LYS A 56 -10.09 -7.47 -3.50
CA LYS A 56 -10.27 -6.02 -3.34
C LYS A 56 -11.31 -5.69 -2.28
N GLY A 57 -12.43 -6.43 -2.26
CA GLY A 57 -13.45 -6.31 -1.23
C GLY A 57 -12.91 -6.57 0.17
N ILE A 58 -12.02 -7.55 0.33
CA ILE A 58 -11.35 -7.86 1.61
C ILE A 58 -10.39 -6.74 2.02
N ILE A 59 -9.54 -6.26 1.10
CA ILE A 59 -8.59 -5.17 1.35
C ILE A 59 -9.30 -3.88 1.75
N VAL A 60 -10.38 -3.53 1.05
CA VAL A 60 -11.19 -2.33 1.38
C VAL A 60 -11.94 -2.55 2.69
N GLY A 61 -12.56 -3.71 2.86
CA GLY A 61 -13.42 -4.03 3.99
C GLY A 61 -14.73 -3.25 3.98
N ARG A 62 -15.65 -3.61 4.89
CA ARG A 62 -16.97 -2.96 5.00
C ARG A 62 -16.78 -1.45 5.28
N GLY A 63 -17.30 -0.60 4.38
CA GLY A 63 -17.19 0.85 4.51
C GLY A 63 -15.76 1.40 4.51
N GLY A 64 -14.79 0.66 3.96
CA GLY A 64 -13.38 1.07 3.97
C GLY A 64 -12.64 0.80 5.30
N ALA A 65 -13.24 0.05 6.23
CA ALA A 65 -12.67 -0.16 7.56
C ALA A 65 -11.30 -0.88 7.52
N MET A 66 -11.09 -1.83 6.60
CA MET A 66 -9.85 -2.59 6.53
C MET A 66 -8.71 -1.75 5.94
N ILE A 67 -8.95 -1.08 4.81
CA ILE A 67 -7.94 -0.22 4.18
C ILE A 67 -7.56 0.95 5.09
N LYS A 68 -8.52 1.49 5.85
CA LYS A 68 -8.26 2.50 6.88
C LYS A 68 -7.35 1.96 7.98
N LYS A 69 -7.64 0.76 8.51
CA LYS A 69 -6.81 0.11 9.54
C LYS A 69 -5.38 -0.14 9.06
N ILE A 70 -5.22 -0.63 7.83
CA ILE A 70 -3.91 -0.83 7.19
C ILE A 70 -3.18 0.50 7.06
N GLY A 71 -3.86 1.55 6.57
CA GLY A 71 -3.30 2.88 6.40
C GLY A 71 -2.88 3.53 7.72
N GLU A 72 -3.69 3.42 8.78
CA GLU A 72 -3.35 3.94 10.11
C GLU A 72 -2.11 3.26 10.69
N ALA A 73 -2.03 1.94 10.60
CA ALA A 73 -0.87 1.18 11.10
C ALA A 73 0.40 1.49 10.29
N ALA A 74 0.30 1.58 8.96
CA ALA A 74 1.43 1.90 8.10
C ALA A 74 1.90 3.35 8.32
N ARG A 75 0.96 4.31 8.40
CA ARG A 75 1.27 5.71 8.64
C ARG A 75 2.00 5.91 9.97
N ALA A 76 1.53 5.28 11.06
CA ALA A 76 2.15 5.41 12.37
C ALA A 76 3.61 4.92 12.38
N GLU A 77 3.90 3.82 11.67
CA GLU A 77 5.27 3.33 11.55
C GLU A 77 6.14 4.22 10.66
N LEU A 78 5.60 4.68 9.53
CA LEU A 78 6.32 5.60 8.65
C LEU A 78 6.64 6.91 9.39
N GLU A 79 5.70 7.48 10.15
CA GLU A 79 5.95 8.70 10.94
C GLU A 79 7.05 8.49 11.98
N ARG A 80 7.10 7.32 12.61
CA ARG A 80 8.17 6.96 13.55
C ARG A 80 9.54 6.86 12.87
N LEU A 81 9.58 6.34 11.64
CA LEU A 81 10.82 6.16 10.88
C LEU A 81 11.35 7.47 10.27
N PHE A 82 10.47 8.28 9.69
CA PHE A 82 10.83 9.53 9.02
C PHE A 82 10.88 10.73 9.97
N GLY A 83 10.27 10.65 11.17
CA GLY A 83 10.30 11.72 12.16
C GLY A 83 9.50 12.97 11.78
N ILE A 84 8.60 12.86 10.80
CA ILE A 84 7.75 13.94 10.28
C ILE A 84 6.30 13.44 10.12
N HIS A 85 5.36 14.37 9.94
CA HIS A 85 3.97 13.98 9.71
C HIS A 85 3.80 13.37 8.32
N ILE A 86 2.94 12.36 8.21
CA ILE A 86 2.71 11.67 6.93
C ILE A 86 1.24 11.68 6.58
N PHE A 87 0.96 12.12 5.36
CA PHE A 87 -0.31 11.85 4.71
C PHE A 87 -0.16 10.57 3.89
N LEU A 88 -0.94 9.53 4.20
CA LEU A 88 -0.92 8.26 3.46
C LEU A 88 -2.27 8.03 2.77
N GLY A 89 -2.28 8.17 1.45
CA GLY A 89 -3.42 7.83 0.61
C GLY A 89 -3.28 6.41 0.04
N LEU A 90 -4.17 5.50 0.44
CA LEU A 90 -4.22 4.12 -0.08
C LEU A 90 -5.43 3.92 -0.98
N GLN A 91 -5.24 3.24 -2.10
CA GLN A 91 -6.31 2.77 -2.97
C GLN A 91 -6.10 1.30 -3.35
N ALA A 92 -7.18 0.52 -3.45
CA ALA A 92 -7.13 -0.86 -3.90
C ALA A 92 -7.66 -0.97 -5.34
N LYS A 93 -6.91 -1.68 -6.20
CA LYS A 93 -7.28 -1.91 -7.60
C LYS A 93 -7.05 -3.36 -8.02
N VAL A 94 -7.87 -3.83 -8.96
CA VAL A 94 -7.75 -5.17 -9.52
C VAL A 94 -6.90 -5.10 -10.78
N ASP A 95 -5.76 -5.80 -10.74
CA ASP A 95 -4.88 -6.02 -11.88
C ASP A 95 -4.83 -7.54 -12.12
N LYS A 96 -5.58 -8.05 -13.09
CA LYS A 96 -5.66 -9.50 -13.32
C LYS A 96 -4.32 -10.06 -13.79
N ASN A 97 -3.90 -11.20 -13.23
CA ASN A 97 -2.68 -11.92 -13.61
C ASN A 97 -1.38 -11.09 -13.55
N TRP A 98 -1.34 -10.03 -12.73
CA TRP A 98 -0.15 -9.17 -12.64
C TRP A 98 1.10 -9.95 -12.19
N SER A 99 0.93 -10.98 -11.36
CA SER A 99 2.00 -11.85 -10.87
C SER A 99 2.64 -12.73 -11.97
N LYS A 100 1.91 -12.97 -13.07
CA LYS A 100 2.34 -13.81 -14.19
C LYS A 100 2.75 -12.99 -15.42
N ASP A 101 2.37 -11.72 -15.48
CA ASP A 101 2.74 -10.82 -16.57
C ASP A 101 4.09 -10.16 -16.26
N THR A 102 5.12 -10.56 -17.01
CA THR A 102 6.48 -10.01 -16.89
C THR A 102 6.55 -8.50 -17.14
N LYS A 103 5.62 -7.92 -17.91
CA LYS A 103 5.52 -6.46 -18.07
C LYS A 103 4.90 -5.81 -16.83
N ALA A 104 3.93 -6.47 -16.21
CA ALA A 104 3.33 -6.01 -14.97
C ALA A 104 4.33 -6.08 -13.82
N LEU A 105 5.07 -7.19 -13.66
CA LEU A 105 6.13 -7.32 -12.65
C LEU A 105 7.15 -6.17 -12.72
N LYS A 106 7.70 -5.91 -13.91
CA LYS A 106 8.62 -4.79 -14.14
C LYS A 106 8.01 -3.43 -13.77
N LYS A 107 6.73 -3.22 -14.09
CA LYS A 107 6.01 -1.98 -13.75
C LYS A 107 5.76 -1.83 -12.25
N LEU A 108 5.57 -2.95 -11.55
CA LEU A 108 5.30 -2.99 -10.12
C LEU A 108 6.58 -3.04 -9.26
N GLY A 109 7.75 -3.11 -9.90
CA GLY A 109 9.05 -3.11 -9.23
C GLY A 109 9.52 -4.49 -8.76
N TYR A 110 9.00 -5.56 -9.38
CA TYR A 110 9.41 -6.95 -9.15
C TYR A 110 10.18 -7.52 -10.36
#